data_AF-A0A2P4YNF6-F1
#
_entry.id   AF-A0A2P4YNF6-F1
#
_cell.length_a   1.000
_cell.length_b   1.000
_cell.length_c   1.000
_cell.angle_alpha   90.00
_cell.angle_beta   90.00
_cell.angle_gamma   90.00
#
_symmetry.space_group_name_H-M   'P 1'
#
loop_
_entity.id
_entity.type
_entity.pdbx_description
1 polymer ?
#
loop_
_entity_poly.entity_id
_entity_poly.type
_entity_poly.pdbx_seq_one_letter_code
_entity_poly.pdbx_strand_id
1 'polypeptide(L)'
;MSEDQEPVELSPTPSEPAPLDSVTVDAIAPTSLLPRLRKKGYKFSSYAREDHGNALYCVTFCDVLPIYERMFAVAGGNRLTVYECLENGGLDVIQVYCDGDQEEQYFTAAWTVDVLTG
;
A
#
# COMPACT_ATOMS: atom_id res chain seq x y z
N MET A 1 35.34 -56.89 63.47
CA MET A 1 33.93 -57.15 63.80
C MET A 1 33.32 -55.77 64.00
N SER A 2 32.93 -55.11 62.91
CA SER A 2 31.54 -54.99 62.41
C SER A 2 31.10 -53.57 62.76
N GLU A 3 30.51 -52.71 61.95
CA GLU A 3 30.11 -52.58 60.55
C GLU A 3 29.98 -51.06 60.39
N ASP A 4 30.60 -50.43 59.39
CA ASP A 4 30.36 -49.02 59.07
C ASP A 4 30.03 -48.88 57.59
N GLN A 5 29.02 -48.06 57.35
CA GLN A 5 28.11 -48.03 56.22
C GLN A 5 28.68 -47.18 55.08
N GLU A 6 28.83 -47.74 53.87
CA GLU A 6 29.22 -46.98 52.68
C GLU A 6 28.06 -46.10 52.16
N PRO A 7 28.28 -44.81 51.84
CA PRO A 7 27.34 -44.02 51.08
C PRO A 7 27.58 -44.20 49.57
N VAL A 8 26.50 -44.50 48.84
CA VAL A 8 26.49 -44.65 47.37
C VAL A 8 26.69 -43.29 46.69
N GLU A 9 27.78 -43.14 45.94
CA GLU A 9 28.08 -41.97 45.10
C GLU A 9 27.30 -42.05 43.78
N LEU A 10 26.37 -41.10 43.55
CA LEU A 10 25.58 -40.99 42.32
C LEU A 10 26.41 -40.32 41.22
N SER A 11 26.44 -40.94 40.04
CA SER A 11 27.14 -40.50 38.83
C SER A 11 26.63 -39.16 38.27
N PRO A 12 27.49 -38.39 37.55
CA PRO A 12 27.16 -37.05 37.09
C PRO A 12 26.10 -37.07 35.96
N THR A 13 25.07 -36.25 36.14
CA THR A 13 23.98 -36.00 35.20
C THR A 13 24.50 -35.27 33.95
N PRO A 14 24.03 -35.60 32.73
CA PRO A 14 24.48 -34.96 31.50
C PRO A 14 24.13 -33.45 31.48
N SER A 15 25.12 -32.68 31.05
CA SER A 15 25.12 -31.23 30.89
C SER A 15 23.91 -30.71 30.12
N GLU A 16 23.25 -29.73 30.73
CA GLU A 16 22.15 -28.91 30.20
C GLU A 16 22.53 -28.23 28.86
N PRO A 17 21.74 -28.37 27.79
CA PRO A 17 21.97 -27.62 26.56
C PRO A 17 21.61 -26.14 26.76
N ALA A 18 22.49 -25.26 26.30
CA ALA A 18 22.29 -23.80 26.29
C ALA A 18 20.93 -23.40 25.68
N PRO A 19 20.29 -22.31 26.15
CA PRO A 19 19.00 -21.90 25.62
C PRO A 19 19.18 -21.43 24.18
N LEU A 20 18.58 -22.18 23.26
CA LEU A 20 18.32 -21.77 21.89
C LEU A 20 17.36 -20.57 21.97
N ASP A 21 17.72 -19.45 21.34
CA ASP A 21 16.87 -18.27 21.22
C ASP A 21 15.47 -18.68 20.78
N SER A 22 14.53 -18.66 21.72
CA SER A 22 13.13 -18.92 21.46
C SER A 22 12.62 -17.75 20.62
N VAL A 23 12.55 -17.95 19.31
CA VAL A 23 11.73 -17.14 18.42
C VAL A 23 10.32 -17.21 18.97
N THR A 24 9.90 -16.16 19.69
CA THR A 24 8.51 -16.01 20.08
C THR A 24 7.72 -15.89 18.78
N VAL A 25 6.87 -16.89 18.55
CA VAL A 25 5.83 -16.81 17.51
C VAL A 25 4.74 -15.89 18.07
N ASP A 26 5.10 -14.63 18.31
CA ASP A 26 4.16 -13.59 18.66
C ASP A 26 3.41 -13.20 17.39
N ALA A 27 2.19 -13.73 17.31
CA ALA A 27 1.05 -13.13 16.65
C ALA A 27 1.30 -12.55 15.24
N ILE A 28 0.94 -13.32 14.21
CA ILE A 28 0.38 -12.74 12.97
C ILE A 28 -1.03 -12.21 13.31
N ALA A 29 -1.12 -11.26 14.24
CA ALA A 29 -2.23 -10.34 14.25
C ALA A 29 -2.01 -9.43 13.04
N PRO A 30 -3.04 -9.08 12.25
CA PRO A 30 -2.89 -8.02 11.27
C PRO A 30 -2.47 -6.77 12.05
N THR A 31 -1.19 -6.41 11.97
CA THR A 31 -0.68 -5.20 12.59
C THR A 31 -1.49 -4.09 12.01
N SER A 32 -2.37 -3.53 12.84
CA SER A 32 -3.23 -2.42 12.49
C SER A 32 -2.40 -1.40 11.70
N LEU A 33 -2.87 -0.96 10.53
CA LEU A 33 -2.20 0.12 9.79
C LEU A 33 -2.35 1.48 10.51
N LEU A 34 -3.17 1.53 11.56
CA LEU A 34 -3.49 2.74 12.32
C LEU A 34 -2.26 3.44 12.94
N PRO A 35 -1.24 2.76 13.51
CA PRO A 35 -0.03 3.41 14.02
C PRO A 35 0.88 3.97 12.91
N ARG A 36 0.79 3.43 11.68
CA ARG A 36 1.47 3.98 10.49
C ARG A 36 0.73 5.17 9.90
N LEU A 37 -0.56 5.30 10.20
CA LEU A 37 -1.38 6.47 9.93
C LEU A 37 -1.09 7.61 10.93
N ARG A 38 0.19 7.84 11.28
CA ARG A 38 0.59 9.11 11.89
C ARG A 38 0.23 10.20 10.89
N LYS A 39 -0.81 10.98 11.20
CA LYS A 39 -1.39 12.02 10.34
C LYS A 39 -0.29 12.94 9.83
N LYS A 40 0.23 12.68 8.63
CA LYS A 40 0.94 13.69 7.86
C LYS A 40 -0.05 14.83 7.67
N GLY A 41 0.37 16.06 8.00
CA GLY A 41 -0.45 17.22 7.72
C GLY A 41 -0.59 17.39 6.22
N TYR A 42 -1.82 17.51 5.73
CA TYR A 42 -2.09 17.85 4.34
C TYR A 42 -2.30 19.36 4.25
N LYS A 43 -1.74 19.97 3.20
CA LYS A 43 -1.96 21.38 2.85
C LYS A 43 -2.57 21.42 1.46
N PHE A 44 -3.64 22.20 1.31
CA PHE A 44 -4.21 22.49 0.01
C PHE A 44 -3.18 23.20 -0.89
N SER A 45 -2.98 22.68 -2.10
CA SER A 45 -2.07 23.26 -3.09
C SER A 45 -2.83 23.91 -4.25
N SER A 46 -3.72 23.17 -4.91
CA SER A 46 -4.41 23.61 -6.12
C SER A 46 -5.72 22.86 -6.33
N TYR A 47 -6.49 23.30 -7.33
CA TYR A 47 -7.67 22.62 -7.83
C TYR A 47 -7.83 22.93 -9.32
N ALA A 48 -8.51 22.05 -10.05
CA ALA A 48 -8.93 22.26 -11.43
C ALA A 48 -10.44 22.04 -11.54
N ARG A 49 -11.07 22.72 -12.50
CA ARG A 49 -12.47 22.49 -12.88
C ARG A 49 -12.48 22.19 -14.37
N GLU A 50 -13.08 21.06 -14.74
CA GLU A 50 -13.22 20.70 -16.15
C GLU A 50 -14.29 21.57 -16.83
N ASP A 51 -14.07 21.90 -18.10
CA ASP A 51 -14.87 22.85 -18.88
C ASP A 51 -16.25 22.31 -19.29
N HIS A 52 -16.39 20.99 -19.39
CA HIS A 52 -17.64 20.34 -19.78
C HIS A 52 -18.76 20.43 -18.73
N GLY A 53 -18.44 20.81 -17.48
CA GLY A 53 -19.45 21.08 -16.45
C GLY A 53 -20.24 19.86 -15.94
N ASN A 54 -19.87 18.65 -16.35
CA ASN A 54 -20.48 17.41 -15.84
C ASN A 54 -19.91 17.05 -14.47
N ALA A 55 -20.66 16.24 -13.71
CA ALA A 55 -20.16 15.66 -12.46
C ALA A 55 -18.99 14.70 -12.73
N LEU A 56 -18.03 14.69 -11.81
CA LEU A 56 -16.90 13.77 -11.80
C LEU A 56 -17.23 12.62 -10.83
N TYR A 57 -17.28 11.40 -11.35
CA TYR A 57 -17.73 10.24 -10.57
C TYR A 57 -16.55 9.38 -10.08
N CYS A 58 -15.40 9.46 -10.76
CA CYS A 58 -14.22 8.68 -10.41
C CYS A 58 -12.95 9.52 -10.49
N VAL A 59 -12.04 9.31 -9.53
CA VAL A 59 -10.65 9.76 -9.58
C VAL A 59 -9.78 8.58 -9.15
N THR A 60 -8.74 8.27 -9.93
CA THR A 60 -7.86 7.13 -9.65
C THR A 60 -6.40 7.43 -10.00
N PHE A 61 -5.50 7.27 -9.03
CA PHE A 61 -4.06 7.41 -9.23
C PHE A 61 -3.47 6.18 -9.94
N CYS A 62 -2.44 6.39 -10.75
CA CYS A 62 -1.77 5.34 -11.50
C CYS A 62 -0.69 4.66 -10.65
N ASP A 63 -1.08 3.64 -9.90
CA ASP A 63 -0.17 2.91 -9.00
C ASP A 63 0.51 1.70 -9.66
N VAL A 64 0.45 1.57 -11.00
CA VAL A 64 0.96 0.39 -11.72
C VAL A 64 2.50 0.33 -11.74
N LEU A 65 3.18 1.48 -11.84
CA LEU A 65 4.63 1.60 -11.82
C LEU A 65 5.05 2.93 -11.16
N PRO A 66 6.22 2.98 -10.48
CA PRO A 66 6.69 4.20 -9.79
C PRO A 66 6.82 5.43 -10.69
N ILE A 67 7.10 5.25 -11.99
CA ILE A 67 7.20 6.35 -12.95
C ILE A 67 5.88 7.11 -13.15
N TYR A 68 4.74 6.50 -12.81
CA TYR A 68 3.41 7.09 -12.95
C TYR A 68 2.81 7.57 -11.63
N GLU A 69 3.60 7.61 -10.54
CA GLU A 69 3.12 7.97 -9.20
C GLU A 69 2.46 9.36 -9.12
N ARG A 70 2.78 10.25 -10.07
CA ARG A 70 2.21 11.60 -10.17
C ARG A 70 1.02 11.69 -11.12
N MET A 71 0.65 10.61 -11.80
CA MET A 71 -0.46 10.59 -12.75
C MET A 71 -1.75 10.10 -12.09
N PHE A 72 -2.87 10.73 -12.44
CA PHE A 72 -4.20 10.25 -12.08
C PHE A 72 -5.18 10.50 -13.21
N ALA A 73 -6.22 9.67 -13.28
CA ALA A 73 -7.33 9.83 -14.21
C ALA A 73 -8.59 10.29 -13.46
N VAL A 74 -9.40 11.07 -14.16
CA VAL A 74 -10.71 11.54 -13.73
C VAL A 74 -11.74 11.13 -14.77
N ALA A 75 -12.86 10.54 -14.35
CA ALA A 75 -13.95 10.16 -15.25
C ALA A 75 -15.25 10.90 -14.88
N GLY A 76 -15.91 11.45 -15.90
CA GLY A 76 -17.18 12.16 -15.74
C GLY A 76 -17.84 12.49 -17.09
N GLY A 77 -19.14 12.25 -17.20
CA GLY A 77 -19.82 12.27 -18.50
C GLY A 77 -19.18 11.27 -19.46
N ASN A 78 -19.09 11.62 -20.75
CA ASN A 78 -18.41 10.80 -21.76
C ASN A 78 -16.90 11.10 -21.86
N ARG A 79 -16.29 11.68 -20.83
CA ARG A 79 -14.88 12.12 -20.83
C ARG A 79 -14.06 11.41 -19.75
N LEU A 80 -12.84 11.05 -20.11
CA LEU A 80 -11.78 10.65 -19.19
C LEU A 80 -10.55 11.54 -19.40
N THR A 81 -10.14 12.25 -18.36
CA THR A 81 -8.98 13.16 -18.40
C THR A 81 -7.85 12.59 -17.55
N VAL A 82 -6.63 12.55 -18.09
CA VAL A 82 -5.40 12.18 -17.39
C VAL A 82 -4.64 13.44 -17.02
N TYR A 83 -4.27 13.55 -15.74
CA TYR A 83 -3.52 14.65 -15.18
C TYR A 83 -2.17 14.19 -14.63
N GLU A 84 -1.20 15.10 -14.59
CA GLU A 84 0.03 14.96 -13.81
C GLU A 84 0.07 16.01 -12.69
N CYS A 85 0.41 15.56 -11.48
CA CYS A 85 0.75 16.42 -10.34
C CYS A 85 2.16 17.00 -10.52
N LEU A 86 2.27 18.32 -10.56
CA LEU A 86 3.57 19.02 -10.68
C LEU A 86 4.22 19.17 -9.30
N GLU A 87 5.56 19.27 -9.26
CA GLU A 87 6.32 19.43 -8.01
C GLU A 87 5.95 20.68 -7.20
N ASN A 88 5.48 21.73 -7.88
CA ASN A 88 5.00 22.97 -7.24
C ASN A 88 3.58 22.83 -6.66
N GLY A 89 2.96 21.66 -6.75
CA GLY A 89 1.59 21.39 -6.31
C GLY A 89 0.50 21.78 -7.32
N GLY A 90 0.90 22.19 -8.54
CA GLY A 90 0.01 22.40 -9.68
C GLY A 90 -0.44 21.09 -10.33
N LEU A 91 -1.36 21.21 -11.29
CA LEU A 91 -1.88 20.11 -12.09
C LEU A 91 -1.69 20.44 -13.56
N ASP A 92 -1.22 19.48 -14.35
CA ASP A 92 -1.17 19.60 -15.81
C ASP A 92 -2.08 18.56 -16.46
N VAL A 93 -2.68 18.91 -17.60
CA VAL A 93 -3.52 18.00 -18.38
C VAL A 93 -2.65 17.28 -19.39
N ILE A 94 -2.49 15.97 -19.23
CA ILE A 94 -1.70 15.15 -20.14
C ILE A 94 -2.53 14.74 -21.34
N GLN A 95 -3.75 14.26 -21.09
CA GLN A 95 -4.62 13.75 -22.15
C GLN A 95 -6.09 13.85 -21.79
N VAL A 96 -6.93 14.06 -22.81
CA VAL A 96 -8.39 14.01 -22.70
C VAL A 96 -8.90 13.00 -23.72
N TYR A 97 -9.66 12.02 -23.25
CA TYR A 97 -10.39 11.08 -24.09
C TYR A 97 -11.88 11.39 -24.00
N CYS A 98 -12.54 11.47 -25.15
CA CYS A 98 -13.98 11.63 -25.24
C CYS A 98 -14.55 10.43 -26.00
N ASP A 99 -15.60 9.81 -25.47
CA ASP A 99 -16.37 8.82 -26.21
C ASP A 99 -17.01 9.46 -27.45
N GLY A 100 -17.20 8.67 -28.50
CA GLY A 100 -17.95 9.09 -29.67
C GLY A 100 -19.45 9.22 -29.38
N ASP A 101 -19.95 8.47 -28.39
CA ASP A 101 -21.29 8.62 -27.87
C ASP A 101 -21.38 9.82 -26.90
N GLN A 102 -22.29 10.75 -27.19
CA GLN A 102 -22.52 11.94 -26.36
C GLN A 102 -23.40 11.66 -25.14
N GLU A 103 -24.08 10.51 -25.11
CA GLU A 103 -24.96 10.11 -23.99
C GLU A 103 -24.25 9.21 -22.97
N GLU A 104 -23.05 8.72 -23.29
CA GLU A 104 -22.25 7.88 -22.39
C GLU A 104 -21.90 8.58 -21.07
N GLN A 105 -21.79 7.80 -19.99
CA GLN A 105 -21.45 8.28 -18.66
C GLN A 105 -20.50 7.32 -17.96
N TYR A 106 -19.22 7.69 -17.92
CA TYR A 106 -18.21 6.97 -17.17
C TYR A 106 -18.36 7.20 -15.68
N PHE A 107 -18.61 6.11 -14.95
CA PHE A 107 -18.72 6.12 -13.49
C PHE A 107 -17.45 5.63 -12.77
N THR A 108 -16.59 4.89 -13.47
CA THR A 108 -15.37 4.29 -12.88
C THR A 108 -14.27 4.13 -13.91
N ALA A 109 -13.03 4.06 -13.45
CA ALA A 109 -11.85 3.77 -14.25
C ALA A 109 -10.85 2.96 -13.42
N ALA A 110 -10.03 2.14 -14.09
CA ALA A 110 -8.97 1.37 -13.46
C ALA A 110 -7.73 1.37 -14.36
N TRP A 111 -6.56 1.53 -13.74
CA TRP A 111 -5.27 1.44 -14.43
C TRP A 111 -4.81 -0.01 -14.52
N THR A 112 -4.15 -0.34 -15.63
CA THR A 112 -3.44 -1.59 -15.82
C THR A 112 -2.23 -1.33 -16.72
N VAL A 113 -1.30 -2.27 -16.77
CA VAL A 113 -0.13 -2.23 -17.65
C VAL A 113 0.00 -3.58 -18.35
N ASP A 114 0.34 -3.56 -19.63
CA ASP A 114 0.78 -4.78 -20.30
C ASP A 114 2.23 -5.07 -19.94
N VAL A 115 2.44 -6.09 -19.11
CA VAL A 115 3.79 -6.50 -18.66
C VAL A 115 4.67 -7.08 -19.77
N LEU A 116 4.14 -7.38 -20.96
CA LEU A 116 4.93 -7.91 -22.08
C LEU A 116 5.46 -6.81 -23.01
N THR A 117 4.74 -5.69 -23.13
CA THR A 117 5.07 -4.62 -24.09
C THR A 117 5.23 -3.24 -23.46
N GLY A 118 4.87 -3.08 -22.19
CA GLY A 118 4.88 -1.83 -21.44
C GLY A 118 6.15 -1.54 -20.64
#